data_AF-A0AAN5DH70-F1
#
_entry.id   AF-A0AAN5DH70-F1
#
_cell.length_a   1.000
_cell.length_b   1.000
_cell.length_c   1.000
_cell.angle_alpha   90.00
_cell.angle_beta   90.00
_cell.angle_gamma   90.00
#
_symmetry.space_group_name_H-M   'P 1'
#
loop_
_entity.id
_entity.type
_entity.pdbx_description
1 polymer ?
#
loop_
_entity_poly.entity_id
_entity_poly.type
_entity_poly.pdbx_seq_one_letter_code
_entity_poly.pdbx_strand_id
1 'polypeptide(L)'
;MTARLGQLLFLAYDCCSWSHLWITLNRFTSIFFPFYYGKVFSNRKTIVYVLLIWTLAICINFFEYVFIDCAFYLPNGAWNFDFKGGDACKDIEWNMFLTACIAILDMATVIKFHQYSKEREPTNSQRKKKIQRQEFFFLAQAMLQSSLFYIELVCCYNLGALPFMASPWSQFGLRTVAWVTTHAADGLITLVCNGDFRRMLSRRILGSKSDSVEELISVRTSVFRVKTSV
;
A
#
# COMPACT_ATOMS: atom_id res chain seq x y z
N MET A 1 4.73 -21.33 17.41
CA MET A 1 3.78 -20.94 16.33
C MET A 1 3.78 -19.44 16.08
N THR A 2 3.62 -18.60 17.12
CA THR A 2 3.55 -17.13 16.99
C THR A 2 4.78 -16.47 16.37
N ALA A 3 5.99 -16.96 16.64
CA ALA A 3 7.22 -16.43 16.04
C ALA A 3 7.29 -16.59 14.51
N ARG A 4 6.77 -17.70 13.94
CA ARG A 4 6.75 -17.89 12.49
C ARG A 4 5.74 -16.96 11.80
N LEU A 5 4.62 -16.70 12.46
CA LEU A 5 3.64 -15.73 11.98
C LEU A 5 4.21 -14.30 12.04
N GLY A 6 4.88 -13.95 13.14
CA GLY A 6 5.54 -12.65 13.27
C GLY A 6 6.62 -12.44 12.20
N GLN A 7 7.43 -13.46 11.89
CA GLN A 7 8.40 -13.38 10.78
C GLN A 7 7.75 -13.06 9.43
N LEU A 8 6.64 -13.72 9.09
CA LEU A 8 5.94 -13.45 7.83
C LEU A 8 5.34 -12.04 7.82
N LEU A 9 4.79 -11.59 8.94
CA LEU A 9 4.26 -10.24 9.08
C LEU A 9 5.36 -9.19 8.93
N PHE A 10 6.50 -9.39 9.58
CA PHE A 10 7.63 -8.46 9.51
C PHE A 10 8.27 -8.43 8.12
N LEU A 11 8.41 -9.58 7.46
CA LEU A 11 8.84 -9.64 6.06
C LEU A 11 7.90 -8.86 5.13
N ALA A 12 6.58 -9.03 5.30
CA ALA A 12 5.59 -8.29 4.51
C ALA A 12 5.68 -6.78 4.77
N TYR A 13 5.92 -6.39 6.02
CA TYR A 13 6.11 -5.00 6.42
C TYR A 13 7.37 -4.38 5.80
N ASP A 14 8.49 -5.09 5.82
CA ASP A 14 9.75 -4.63 5.22
C ASP A 14 9.60 -4.48 3.69
N CYS A 15 9.03 -5.49 3.02
CA CYS A 15 8.68 -5.41 1.60
C CYS A 15 7.77 -4.20 1.28
N CYS A 16 6.79 -3.92 2.14
CA CYS A 16 5.91 -2.77 2.00
C CYS A 16 6.70 -1.46 2.08
N SER A 17 7.54 -1.32 3.10
CA SER A 17 8.37 -0.13 3.35
C SER A 17 9.28 0.19 2.16
N TRP A 18 10.00 -0.81 1.65
CA TRP A 18 10.83 -0.65 0.45
C TRP A 18 10.00 -0.32 -0.80
N SER A 19 8.82 -0.91 -0.93
CA SER A 19 7.90 -0.60 -2.04
C SER A 19 7.46 0.85 -2.01
N HIS A 20 7.12 1.40 -0.84
CA HIS A 20 6.79 2.82 -0.68
C HIS A 20 7.92 3.72 -1.14
N LEU A 21 9.17 3.43 -0.78
CA LEU A 21 10.33 4.17 -1.27
C LEU A 21 10.41 4.20 -2.80
N TRP A 22 10.30 3.03 -3.44
CA TRP A 22 10.37 2.94 -4.90
C TRP A 22 9.20 3.61 -5.61
N ILE A 23 7.99 3.56 -5.03
CA ILE A 23 6.81 4.27 -5.54
C ILE A 23 7.03 5.79 -5.47
N THR A 24 7.57 6.29 -4.36
CA THR A 24 7.89 7.71 -4.18
C THR A 24 9.01 8.16 -5.11
N LEU A 25 10.08 7.37 -5.27
CA LEU A 25 11.16 7.66 -6.23
C LEU A 25 10.65 7.69 -7.68
N ASN A 26 9.75 6.78 -8.04
CA ASN A 26 9.12 6.76 -9.36
C ASN A 26 8.40 8.08 -9.66
N ARG A 27 7.65 8.60 -8.68
CA ARG A 27 6.89 9.87 -8.81
C ARG A 27 7.79 11.09 -8.80
N PHE A 28 8.75 11.12 -7.89
CA PHE A 28 9.75 12.18 -7.84
C PHE A 28 10.48 12.28 -9.19
N THR A 29 10.92 11.15 -9.74
CA THR A 29 11.61 11.11 -11.03
C THR A 29 10.69 11.53 -12.18
N SER A 30 9.42 11.15 -12.19
CA SER A 30 8.50 11.53 -13.27
C SER A 30 8.21 13.02 -13.31
N ILE A 31 8.22 13.70 -12.16
CA ILE A 31 7.93 15.12 -12.02
C ILE A 31 9.19 16.00 -12.16
N PHE A 32 10.29 15.64 -11.50
CA PHE A 32 11.53 16.43 -11.53
C PHE A 32 12.42 16.13 -12.73
N PHE A 33 12.42 14.88 -13.21
CA PHE A 33 13.32 14.41 -14.25
C PHE A 33 12.58 13.68 -15.40
N PRO A 34 11.59 14.32 -16.06
CA PRO A 34 10.75 13.66 -17.06
C PRO A 34 11.53 13.06 -18.23
N PHE A 35 12.63 13.67 -18.65
CA PHE A 35 13.49 13.17 -19.73
C PHE A 35 14.34 11.96 -19.34
N TYR A 36 14.60 11.78 -18.04
CA TYR A 36 15.33 10.63 -17.50
C TYR A 36 14.41 9.53 -16.99
N TYR A 37 13.13 9.83 -16.74
CA TYR A 37 12.16 8.87 -16.22
C TYR A 37 12.13 7.56 -17.01
N GLY A 38 12.01 7.61 -18.34
CA GLY A 38 11.98 6.41 -19.18
C GLY A 38 13.29 5.60 -19.18
N LYS A 39 14.40 6.20 -18.74
CA LYS A 39 15.67 5.49 -18.54
C LYS A 39 15.72 4.81 -17.17
N VAL A 40 15.09 5.35 -16.13
CA VAL A 40 15.13 4.80 -14.77
C VAL A 40 13.99 3.80 -14.57
N PHE A 41 12.75 4.20 -14.88
CA PHE A 41 11.54 3.43 -14.64
C PHE A 41 10.98 2.90 -15.96
N SER A 42 10.83 1.57 -16.04
CA SER A 42 10.15 0.86 -17.12
C SER A 42 9.58 -0.44 -16.58
N ASN A 43 8.58 -1.03 -17.24
CA ASN A 43 7.92 -2.25 -16.75
C ASN A 43 8.92 -3.37 -16.44
N ARG A 44 9.93 -3.56 -17.30
CA ARG A 44 10.98 -4.58 -17.09
C ARG A 44 11.83 -4.27 -15.86
N LYS A 45 12.24 -3.01 -15.68
CA LYS A 45 13.04 -2.58 -14.52
C LYS A 45 12.23 -2.65 -13.23
N THR A 46 10.96 -2.25 -13.26
CA THR A 46 10.06 -2.36 -12.10
C THR A 46 9.91 -3.80 -11.63
N ILE A 47 9.77 -4.77 -12.55
CA ILE A 47 9.77 -6.20 -12.17
C ILE A 47 11.08 -6.59 -11.48
N VAL A 48 12.23 -6.15 -12.01
CA VAL A 48 13.53 -6.39 -11.38
C VAL A 48 13.59 -5.75 -9.99
N TYR A 49 13.14 -4.51 -9.82
CA TYR A 49 13.10 -3.83 -8.52
C TYR A 49 12.23 -4.60 -7.52
N VAL A 50 11.05 -5.07 -7.93
CA VAL A 50 10.17 -5.88 -7.06
C VAL A 50 10.89 -7.16 -6.60
N LEU A 51 11.54 -7.89 -7.52
CA LEU A 51 12.28 -9.10 -7.17
C LEU A 51 13.47 -8.81 -6.23
N LEU A 52 14.17 -7.70 -6.45
CA LEU A 52 15.26 -7.26 -5.58
C LEU A 52 14.75 -6.89 -4.18
N ILE A 53 13.63 -6.19 -4.07
CA ILE A 53 13.00 -5.85 -2.78
C ILE A 53 12.70 -7.12 -1.99
N TRP A 54 12.00 -8.08 -2.60
CA TRP A 54 11.66 -9.33 -1.94
C TRP A 54 12.90 -10.13 -1.52
N THR A 55 13.89 -10.22 -2.41
CA THR A 55 15.14 -10.96 -2.12
C THR A 55 15.89 -10.31 -0.97
N LEU A 56 16.06 -8.97 -1.02
CA LEU A 56 16.77 -8.23 0.02
C LEU A 56 16.03 -8.32 1.37
N ALA A 57 14.71 -8.16 1.37
CA ALA A 57 13.89 -8.27 2.58
C ALA A 57 14.01 -9.66 3.21
N ILE A 58 13.95 -10.73 2.40
CA ILE A 58 14.16 -12.11 2.88
C ILE A 58 15.57 -12.27 3.47
N CYS A 59 16.60 -11.76 2.80
CA CYS A 59 17.98 -11.86 3.27
C CYS A 59 18.20 -11.11 4.59
N ILE A 60 17.69 -9.88 4.72
CA ILE A 60 17.78 -9.08 5.94
C ILE A 60 17.03 -9.75 7.08
N ASN A 61 15.76 -10.12 6.87
CA ASN A 61 14.94 -10.79 7.87
C ASN A 61 15.57 -12.12 8.33
N PHE A 62 16.13 -12.89 7.40
CA PHE A 62 16.85 -14.13 7.72
C PHE A 62 18.09 -13.84 8.57
N PHE A 63 18.87 -12.82 8.20
CA PHE A 63 20.06 -12.44 8.93
C PHE A 63 19.75 -12.02 10.37
N GLU A 64 18.78 -11.12 10.54
CA GLU A 64 18.34 -10.62 11.85
C GLU A 64 17.81 -11.74 12.74
N TYR A 65 17.03 -12.65 12.17
CA TYR A 65 16.48 -13.77 12.92
C TYR A 65 17.55 -14.79 13.35
N VAL A 66 18.46 -15.17 12.45
CA VAL A 66 19.42 -16.27 12.70
C VAL A 66 20.65 -15.79 13.47
N PHE A 67 21.15 -14.61 13.17
CA PHE A 67 22.45 -14.13 13.70
C PHE A 67 22.31 -13.10 14.82
N ILE A 68 21.21 -12.32 14.85
CA ILE A 68 20.97 -11.31 15.89
C ILE A 68 19.96 -11.80 16.95
N ASP A 69 19.27 -12.93 16.69
CA ASP A 69 18.17 -13.47 17.52
C ASP A 69 17.00 -12.48 17.69
N CYS A 70 16.80 -11.59 16.71
CA CYS A 70 15.65 -10.68 16.68
C CYS A 70 14.43 -11.43 16.14
N ALA A 71 13.60 -11.95 17.03
CA ALA A 71 12.37 -12.64 16.64
C ALA A 71 11.15 -11.74 16.88
N PHE A 72 10.43 -11.36 15.82
CA PHE A 72 9.12 -10.72 15.95
C PHE A 72 8.07 -11.77 16.31
N TYR A 73 7.39 -11.60 17.45
CA TYR A 73 6.43 -12.57 17.96
C TYR A 73 5.34 -11.90 18.79
N LEU A 74 4.28 -12.63 19.09
CA LEU A 74 3.22 -12.19 20.00
C LEU A 74 3.52 -12.78 21.39
N PRO A 75 3.92 -11.96 22.39
CA PRO A 75 4.14 -12.43 23.75
C PRO A 75 2.84 -12.92 24.42
N ASN A 76 2.96 -13.88 25.34
CA ASN A 76 1.80 -14.39 26.07
C ASN A 76 1.19 -13.30 26.95
N GLY A 77 -0.12 -13.06 26.80
CA GLY A 77 -0.82 -12.01 27.55
C GLY A 77 -0.67 -10.60 26.97
N ALA A 78 0.14 -10.42 25.92
CA ALA A 78 0.22 -9.17 25.17
C ALA A 78 -0.80 -9.16 24.01
N TRP A 79 -1.21 -7.96 23.60
CA TRP A 79 -2.18 -7.76 22.50
C TRP A 79 -1.53 -7.17 21.25
N ASN A 80 -0.21 -7.07 21.22
CA ASN A 80 0.59 -6.59 20.10
C ASN A 80 1.80 -7.50 19.87
N PHE A 81 2.25 -7.57 18.63
CA PHE A 81 3.54 -8.18 18.32
C PHE A 81 4.67 -7.28 18.82
N ASP A 82 5.79 -7.89 19.18
CA ASP A 82 6.98 -7.23 19.72
C ASP A 82 8.24 -8.04 19.36
N PHE A 83 9.40 -7.40 19.40
CA PHE A 83 10.68 -8.07 19.15
C PHE A 83 11.20 -8.74 20.42
N LYS A 84 11.59 -10.01 20.27
CA LYS A 84 12.40 -10.72 21.25
C LYS A 84 13.84 -10.25 21.07
N GLY A 85 14.36 -9.43 21.98
CA GLY A 85 15.77 -9.00 21.94
C GLY A 85 16.08 -7.76 22.78
N GLY A 86 17.36 -7.44 22.89
CA GLY A 86 17.86 -6.20 23.52
C GLY A 86 17.72 -4.97 22.60
N ASP A 87 18.32 -3.85 22.97
CA ASP A 87 18.15 -2.56 22.26
C ASP A 87 18.53 -2.62 20.76
N ALA A 88 19.43 -3.53 20.37
CA ALA A 88 19.80 -3.77 18.97
C ALA A 88 18.61 -4.17 18.07
N CYS A 89 17.58 -4.83 18.60
CA CYS A 89 16.37 -5.16 17.83
C CYS A 89 15.37 -4.01 17.74
N LYS A 90 15.46 -3.02 18.65
CA LYS A 90 14.60 -1.83 18.62
C LYS A 90 15.04 -0.83 17.55
N ASP A 91 16.33 -0.78 17.23
CA ASP A 91 16.84 0.05 16.12
C ASP A 91 16.35 -0.47 14.76
N ILE A 92 16.12 -1.78 14.64
CA ILE A 92 15.55 -2.41 13.43
C ILE A 92 14.09 -1.98 13.23
N GLU A 93 13.32 -1.81 14.31
CA GLU A 93 11.95 -1.31 14.26
C GLU A 93 11.84 0.14 13.76
N TRP A 94 12.92 0.92 13.89
CA TRP A 94 12.86 2.38 13.79
C TRP A 94 13.69 2.94 12.63
N ASN A 95 13.30 2.60 11.39
CA ASN A 95 13.92 3.17 10.19
C ASN A 95 13.41 4.61 9.91
N MET A 96 13.63 5.52 10.87
CA MET A 96 13.25 6.93 10.79
C MET A 96 13.90 7.60 9.58
N PHE A 97 15.13 7.18 9.23
CA PHE A 97 15.82 7.68 8.06
C PHE A 97 15.05 7.40 6.78
N LEU A 98 14.70 6.13 6.51
CA LEU A 98 13.92 5.75 5.34
C LEU A 98 12.60 6.53 5.29
N THR A 99 11.90 6.56 6.41
CA THR A 99 10.62 7.24 6.56
C THR A 99 10.72 8.75 6.25
N ALA A 100 11.73 9.41 6.81
CA ALA A 100 11.98 10.83 6.56
C ALA A 100 12.35 11.10 5.09
N CYS A 101 13.14 10.22 4.47
CA CYS A 101 13.46 10.32 3.04
C CYS A 101 12.21 10.25 2.16
N ILE A 102 11.32 9.28 2.41
CA ILE A 102 10.07 9.16 1.65
C ILE A 102 9.21 10.42 1.87
N ALA A 103 9.13 10.93 3.11
CA ALA A 103 8.30 12.09 3.43
C ALA A 103 8.79 13.36 2.72
N ILE A 104 10.11 13.58 2.71
CA ILE A 104 10.74 14.71 2.02
C ILE A 104 10.50 14.62 0.50
N LEU A 105 10.69 13.44 -0.09
CA LEU A 105 10.49 13.22 -1.51
C LEU A 105 9.03 13.42 -1.92
N ASP A 106 8.08 12.93 -1.12
CA ASP A 106 6.64 13.13 -1.33
C ASP A 106 6.27 14.61 -1.24
N MET A 107 6.72 15.33 -0.22
CA MET A 107 6.50 16.78 -0.09
C MET A 107 7.06 17.56 -1.28
N ALA A 108 8.30 17.27 -1.69
CA ALA A 108 8.92 17.91 -2.85
C ALA A 108 8.12 17.66 -4.13
N THR A 109 7.66 16.42 -4.32
CA THR A 109 6.84 16.00 -5.46
C THR A 109 5.51 16.75 -5.49
N VAL A 110 4.84 16.88 -4.34
CA VAL A 110 3.56 17.61 -4.20
C VAL A 110 3.72 19.09 -4.50
N ILE A 111 4.72 19.74 -3.89
CA ILE A 111 4.98 21.17 -4.09
C ILE A 111 5.22 21.45 -5.58
N LYS A 112 6.07 20.64 -6.22
CA LYS A 112 6.41 20.84 -7.64
C LYS A 112 5.21 20.55 -8.55
N PHE A 113 4.43 19.51 -8.25
CA PHE A 113 3.20 19.22 -8.98
C PHE A 113 2.18 20.35 -8.87
N HIS A 114 2.00 20.95 -7.69
CA HIS A 114 1.10 22.10 -7.50
C HIS A 114 1.55 23.32 -8.30
N GLN A 115 2.85 23.61 -8.32
CA GLN A 115 3.41 24.69 -9.15
C GLN A 115 3.12 24.43 -10.63
N TYR A 116 3.43 23.23 -11.14
CA TYR A 116 3.11 22.84 -12.51
C TYR A 116 1.62 22.89 -12.81
N SER A 117 0.76 22.53 -11.85
CA SER A 117 -0.69 22.58 -12.04
C SER A 117 -1.23 24.00 -12.09
N LYS A 118 -0.60 24.96 -11.40
CA LYS A 118 -0.99 26.37 -11.40
C LYS A 118 -0.57 27.08 -12.69
N GLU A 119 0.58 26.70 -13.24
CA GLU A 119 1.13 27.23 -14.50
C GLU A 119 0.45 26.65 -15.76
N ARG A 120 -0.37 25.60 -15.61
CA ARG A 120 -1.07 24.97 -16.74
C ARG A 120 -2.27 25.82 -17.19
N GLU A 121 -2.23 26.24 -18.45
CA GLU A 121 -3.37 26.86 -19.13
C GLU A 121 -4.62 25.94 -19.09
N PRO A 122 -5.81 26.50 -18.82
CA PRO A 122 -7.05 25.74 -18.86
C PRO A 122 -7.27 25.17 -20.26
N THR A 123 -7.26 23.84 -20.38
CA THR A 123 -7.49 23.16 -21.66
C THR A 123 -8.99 23.03 -21.94
N ASN A 124 -9.45 23.36 -23.15
CA ASN A 124 -10.84 23.11 -23.57
C ASN A 124 -11.11 21.65 -23.95
N SER A 125 -10.08 20.82 -24.14
CA SER A 125 -10.28 19.44 -24.57
C SER A 125 -10.70 18.52 -23.41
N GLN A 126 -11.89 17.92 -23.54
CA GLN A 126 -12.42 16.91 -22.61
C GLN A 126 -11.43 15.78 -22.34
N ARG A 127 -10.71 15.33 -23.38
CA ARG A 127 -9.70 14.26 -23.28
C ARG A 127 -8.51 14.66 -22.39
N LYS A 128 -7.94 15.86 -22.55
CA LYS A 128 -6.82 16.30 -21.69
C LYS A 128 -7.28 16.53 -20.25
N LYS A 129 -8.47 17.10 -20.03
CA LYS A 129 -9.06 17.24 -18.68
C LYS A 129 -9.17 15.89 -17.97
N LYS A 130 -9.61 14.85 -18.67
CA LYS A 130 -9.72 13.50 -18.12
C LYS A 130 -8.36 12.91 -17.72
N ILE A 131 -7.35 13.04 -18.59
CA ILE A 131 -5.99 12.55 -18.32
C ILE A 131 -5.39 13.28 -17.11
N GLN A 132 -5.48 14.61 -17.06
CA GLN A 132 -4.99 15.41 -15.93
C GLN A 132 -5.67 15.02 -14.61
N ARG A 133 -6.99 14.78 -14.63
CA ARG A 133 -7.73 14.32 -13.46
C ARG A 133 -7.26 12.93 -13.00
N GLN A 134 -6.96 12.03 -13.94
CA GLN A 134 -6.40 10.72 -13.61
C GLN A 134 -5.00 10.83 -13.00
N GLU A 135 -4.12 11.67 -13.56
CA GLU A 135 -2.79 11.96 -13.01
C GLU A 135 -2.89 12.49 -11.57
N PHE A 136 -3.80 13.44 -11.34
CA PHE A 136 -4.07 13.99 -10.00
C PHE A 136 -4.52 12.91 -9.01
N PHE A 137 -5.49 12.07 -9.39
CA PHE A 137 -5.94 11.00 -8.50
C PHE A 137 -4.86 9.95 -8.25
N PHE A 138 -4.02 9.65 -9.24
CA PHE A 138 -2.88 8.76 -9.04
C PHE A 138 -1.87 9.36 -8.07
N LEU A 139 -1.64 10.68 -8.13
CA LEU A 139 -0.83 11.41 -7.15
C LEU A 139 -1.47 11.35 -5.76
N ALA A 140 -2.74 11.74 -5.64
CA ALA A 140 -3.49 11.72 -4.39
C ALA A 140 -3.51 10.33 -3.75
N GLN A 141 -3.65 9.26 -4.55
CA GLN A 141 -3.61 7.88 -4.08
C GLN A 141 -2.33 7.63 -3.27
N ALA A 142 -1.15 7.79 -3.88
CA ALA A 142 0.08 7.49 -3.15
C ALA A 142 0.37 8.47 -2.02
N MET A 143 0.00 9.75 -2.16
CA MET A 143 0.22 10.68 -1.06
C MET A 143 -0.59 10.27 0.17
N LEU A 144 -1.84 9.86 -0.02
CA LEU A 144 -2.68 9.33 1.05
C LEU A 144 -2.11 8.02 1.61
N GLN A 145 -1.67 7.10 0.75
CA GLN A 145 -1.05 5.84 1.17
C GLN A 145 0.23 6.06 1.99
N SER A 146 1.15 6.90 1.52
CA SER A 146 2.37 7.27 2.26
C SER A 146 2.04 7.98 3.57
N SER A 147 1.05 8.89 3.56
CA SER A 147 0.64 9.61 4.77
C SER A 147 0.08 8.69 5.84
N LEU A 148 -0.73 7.70 5.45
CA LEU A 148 -1.22 6.68 6.39
C LEU A 148 -0.08 5.82 6.94
N PHE A 149 0.88 5.45 6.10
CA PHE A 149 2.07 4.72 6.54
C PHE A 149 2.88 5.54 7.58
N TYR A 150 3.03 6.85 7.39
CA TYR A 150 3.66 7.71 8.40
C TYR A 150 2.86 7.81 9.70
N ILE A 151 1.54 7.96 9.59
CA ILE A 151 0.66 8.04 10.77
C ILE A 151 0.77 6.74 11.57
N GLU A 152 0.79 5.59 10.90
CA GLU A 152 0.99 4.29 11.54
C GLU A 152 2.30 4.25 12.34
N LEU A 153 3.42 4.66 11.72
CA LEU A 153 4.73 4.70 12.39
C LEU A 153 4.73 5.63 13.62
N VAL A 154 4.12 6.80 13.51
CA VAL A 154 3.99 7.74 14.63
C VAL A 154 3.13 7.13 15.74
N CYS A 155 2.01 6.49 15.40
CA CYS A 155 1.14 5.83 16.37
C CYS A 155 1.83 4.67 17.07
N CYS A 156 2.41 3.74 16.31
CA CYS A 156 3.02 2.52 16.84
C CYS A 156 4.24 2.81 17.72
N TYR A 157 5.09 3.73 17.27
CA TYR A 157 6.42 3.87 17.87
C TYR A 157 6.68 5.19 18.60
N ASN A 158 6.08 6.31 18.19
CA ASN A 158 6.24 7.56 18.94
C ASN A 158 5.22 7.61 20.08
N LEU A 159 3.93 7.50 19.75
CA LEU A 159 2.86 7.56 20.74
C LEU A 159 2.80 6.30 21.60
N GLY A 160 2.96 5.12 20.99
CA GLY A 160 2.99 3.83 21.68
C GLY A 160 4.17 3.67 22.65
N ALA A 161 5.26 4.42 22.49
CA ALA A 161 6.38 4.39 23.42
C ALA A 161 6.21 5.33 24.63
N LEU A 162 5.19 6.19 24.63
CA LEU A 162 4.99 7.14 25.73
C LEU A 162 4.56 6.42 27.01
N PRO A 163 5.15 6.75 28.18
CA PRO A 163 4.92 6.02 29.42
C PRO A 163 3.47 6.09 29.92
N PHE A 164 2.74 7.17 29.60
CA PHE A 164 1.33 7.30 29.93
C PHE A 164 0.39 6.54 28.98
N MET A 165 0.90 6.02 27.85
CA MET A 165 0.18 5.15 26.92
C MET A 165 0.42 3.65 27.21
N ALA A 166 0.99 3.30 28.36
CA ALA A 166 1.34 1.92 28.72
C ALA A 166 0.13 1.01 29.03
N SER A 167 -1.09 1.54 29.09
CA SER A 167 -2.30 0.72 29.27
C SER A 167 -2.44 -0.32 28.14
N PRO A 168 -2.81 -1.58 28.43
CA PRO A 168 -2.98 -2.63 27.41
C PRO A 168 -3.93 -2.23 26.27
N TRP A 169 -5.02 -1.51 26.60
CA TRP A 169 -5.97 -1.02 25.61
C TRP A 169 -5.37 0.06 24.71
N SER A 170 -4.56 0.97 25.28
CA SER A 170 -3.86 2.01 24.52
C SER A 170 -2.80 1.40 23.59
N GLN A 171 -2.02 0.43 24.08
CA GLN A 171 -1.03 -0.28 23.25
C GLN A 171 -1.69 -1.06 22.12
N PHE A 172 -2.79 -1.74 22.41
CA PHE A 172 -3.56 -2.45 21.39
C PHE A 172 -4.12 -1.52 20.31
N GLY A 173 -4.66 -0.38 20.71
CA GLY A 173 -5.17 0.64 19.79
C GLY A 173 -4.06 1.25 18.92
N LEU A 174 -2.96 1.67 19.54
CA LEU A 174 -1.87 2.40 18.89
C LEU A 174 -0.97 1.52 18.03
N ARG A 175 -0.82 0.23 18.37
CA ARG A 175 0.00 -0.72 17.61
C ARG A 175 -0.86 -1.58 16.70
N THR A 176 -1.67 -2.47 17.26
CA THR A 176 -2.38 -3.51 16.49
C THR A 176 -3.50 -2.94 15.63
N VAL A 177 -4.39 -2.12 16.21
CA VAL A 177 -5.53 -1.55 15.46
C VAL A 177 -5.05 -0.56 14.42
N ALA A 178 -4.09 0.32 14.78
CA ALA A 178 -3.49 1.27 13.85
C ALA A 178 -2.87 0.55 12.65
N TRP A 179 -2.03 -0.46 12.89
CA TRP A 179 -1.39 -1.27 11.86
C TRP A 179 -2.40 -1.90 10.90
N VAL A 180 -3.37 -2.67 11.43
CA VAL A 180 -4.36 -3.37 10.59
C VAL A 180 -5.22 -2.37 9.81
N THR A 181 -5.57 -1.25 10.43
CA THR A 181 -6.37 -0.21 9.78
C THR A 181 -5.60 0.44 8.63
N THR A 182 -4.31 0.73 8.79
CA THR A 182 -3.50 1.34 7.72
C THR A 182 -3.41 0.43 6.50
N HIS A 183 -3.12 -0.86 6.68
CA HIS A 183 -3.08 -1.80 5.56
C HIS A 183 -4.46 -2.02 4.91
N ALA A 184 -5.54 -2.02 5.69
CA ALA A 184 -6.89 -2.07 5.12
C ALA A 184 -7.22 -0.79 4.32
N ALA A 185 -6.83 0.36 4.85
CA ALA A 185 -7.07 1.67 4.23
C ALA A 185 -6.24 1.86 2.96
N ASP A 186 -5.04 1.28 2.86
CA ASP A 186 -4.22 1.31 1.64
C ASP A 186 -4.97 0.73 0.42
N GLY A 187 -5.58 -0.44 0.60
CA GLY A 187 -6.43 -1.07 -0.42
C GLY A 187 -7.67 -0.25 -0.75
N LEU A 188 -8.30 0.36 0.26
CA LEU A 188 -9.46 1.22 0.08
C LEU A 188 -9.11 2.51 -0.70
N ILE A 189 -7.99 3.15 -0.38
CA ILE A 189 -7.50 4.34 -1.10
C ILE A 189 -7.24 4.00 -2.56
N THR A 190 -6.58 2.87 -2.83
CA THR A 190 -6.37 2.40 -4.20
C THR A 190 -7.69 2.23 -4.94
N LEU A 191 -8.69 1.61 -4.30
CA LEU A 191 -10.01 1.44 -4.89
C LEU A 191 -10.68 2.80 -5.17
N VAL A 192 -10.63 3.77 -4.26
CA VAL A 192 -11.28 5.07 -4.43
C VAL A 192 -10.58 5.93 -5.49
N CYS A 193 -9.25 6.00 -5.45
CA CYS A 193 -8.49 6.90 -6.32
C CYS A 193 -8.25 6.32 -7.72
N ASN A 194 -8.20 5.00 -7.89
CA ASN A 194 -7.95 4.39 -9.19
C ASN A 194 -9.24 4.13 -9.99
N GLY A 195 -9.61 5.09 -10.85
CA GLY A 195 -10.79 4.99 -11.71
C GLY A 195 -10.77 3.81 -12.69
N ASP A 196 -9.59 3.43 -13.18
CA ASP A 196 -9.45 2.31 -14.13
C ASP A 196 -9.60 0.97 -13.41
N PHE A 197 -9.06 0.86 -12.19
CA PHE A 197 -9.27 -0.30 -11.33
C PHE A 197 -10.74 -0.49 -10.97
N ARG A 198 -11.45 0.59 -10.58
CA ARG A 198 -12.91 0.54 -10.35
C ARG A 198 -13.68 0.11 -11.59
N ARG A 199 -13.31 0.62 -12.77
CA ARG A 199 -13.96 0.24 -14.03
C ARG A 199 -13.73 -1.23 -14.36
N MET A 200 -12.51 -1.73 -14.15
CA MET A 200 -12.18 -3.14 -14.33
C MET A 200 -12.96 -4.02 -13.34
N LEU A 201 -13.01 -3.65 -12.06
CA LEU A 201 -13.74 -4.37 -11.02
C LEU A 201 -15.24 -4.38 -11.31
N SER A 202 -15.80 -3.22 -11.66
CA SER A 202 -17.20 -3.07 -12.07
C SER A 202 -17.52 -3.93 -13.29
N ARG A 203 -16.65 -3.98 -14.31
CA ARG A 203 -16.85 -4.86 -15.47
C ARG A 203 -16.78 -6.34 -15.12
N ARG A 204 -15.87 -6.76 -14.24
CA ARG A 204 -15.79 -8.17 -13.83
C ARG A 204 -16.98 -8.58 -12.97
N ILE A 205 -17.40 -7.75 -12.02
CA ILE A 205 -18.51 -8.06 -11.11
C ILE A 205 -19.87 -7.88 -11.80
N LEU A 206 -20.09 -6.76 -12.50
CA LEU A 206 -21.35 -6.51 -13.22
C LEU A 206 -21.45 -7.28 -14.53
N GLY A 207 -20.33 -7.51 -15.24
CA GLY A 207 -20.29 -8.40 -16.40
C GLY A 207 -20.59 -9.84 -15.99
N SER A 208 -19.95 -10.34 -14.92
CA SER A 208 -20.30 -11.65 -14.35
C SER A 208 -21.77 -11.72 -13.91
N LYS A 209 -22.33 -10.66 -13.32
CA LYS A 209 -23.77 -10.62 -12.99
C LYS A 209 -24.65 -10.58 -14.24
N SER A 210 -24.25 -9.90 -15.30
CA SER A 210 -24.99 -9.86 -16.58
C SER A 210 -25.04 -11.26 -17.20
N ASP A 211 -23.90 -11.93 -17.28
CA ASP A 211 -23.78 -13.27 -17.85
C ASP A 211 -24.61 -14.28 -17.04
N SER A 212 -24.55 -14.22 -15.69
CA SER A 212 -25.38 -15.07 -14.83
C SER A 212 -26.88 -14.79 -14.95
N VAL A 213 -27.29 -13.54 -15.19
CA VAL A 213 -28.70 -13.18 -15.39
C VAL A 213 -29.19 -13.63 -16.77
N GLU A 214 -28.39 -13.48 -17.82
CA GLU A 214 -28.70 -14.00 -19.17
C GLU A 214 -28.79 -15.52 -19.19
N GLU A 215 -27.91 -16.21 -18.47
CA GLU A 215 -27.97 -17.67 -18.29
C GLU A 215 -29.24 -18.10 -17.53
N LEU A 216 -29.59 -17.40 -16.44
CA LEU A 216 -30.84 -17.66 -15.70
C LEU A 216 -32.10 -17.37 -16.53
N ILE A 217 -32.09 -16.33 -17.37
CA ILE A 217 -33.20 -16.02 -18.28
C ILE A 217 -33.31 -17.11 -19.37
N SER A 218 -32.20 -17.55 -19.96
CA SER A 218 -32.15 -18.63 -20.96
C SER A 218 -32.68 -19.97 -20.40
N VAL A 219 -32.25 -20.33 -19.19
CA VAL A 219 -32.77 -21.52 -18.49
C VAL A 219 -34.26 -21.38 -18.19
N ARG A 220 -34.73 -20.20 -17.79
CA ARG A 220 -36.16 -19.96 -17.58
C ARG A 220 -36.96 -20.10 -18.89
N THR A 221 -36.51 -19.48 -19.98
CA THR A 221 -37.21 -19.54 -21.27
C THR A 221 -37.26 -20.96 -21.85
N SER A 222 -36.21 -21.76 -21.66
CA SER A 222 -36.21 -23.18 -22.07
C SER A 222 -37.16 -24.05 -21.26
N VAL A 223 -37.27 -23.83 -19.93
CA VAL A 223 -38.24 -24.53 -19.07
C VAL A 223 -39.69 -24.19 -19.45
N PHE A 224 -39.99 -22.94 -19.82
CA PHE A 224 -41.35 -22.54 -20.25
C PHE A 224 -41.69 -22.95 -21.70
N ARG A 225 -40.72 -23.37 -22.53
CA ARG A 225 -40.96 -23.81 -23.92
C ARG A 225 -41.40 -25.28 -24.03
N VAL A 226 -41.28 -26.06 -22.95
CA VAL A 226 -41.69 -27.46 -22.89
C VAL A 226 -43.07 -27.55 -22.21
N LYS A 227 -44.14 -27.13 -22.89
CA LYS A 227 -45.54 -27.52 -22.62
C LYS A 227 -46.54 -26.88 -23.58
N THR A 228 -46.43 -27.15 -24.88
CA THR A 228 -47.57 -27.05 -25.83
C THR A 228 -47.35 -28.04 -26.98
N SER A 229 -47.57 -29.32 -26.71
CA SER A 229 -47.87 -30.32 -27.75
C SER A 229 -48.81 -31.38 -27.18
N VAL A 230 -50.08 -31.01 -27.00
CA VAL A 230 -51.24 -31.90 -27.15
C VAL A 230 -52.38 -31.04 -27.69
#